data_AF-A0A955PNV2-F1
#
_entry.id   AF-A0A955PNV2-F1
#
_cell.length_a   1.000
_cell.length_b   1.000
_cell.length_c   1.000
_cell.angle_alpha   90.00
_cell.angle_beta   90.00
_cell.angle_gamma   90.00
#
_symmetry.space_group_name_H-M   'P 1'
#
loop_
_entity.id
_entity.type
_entity.pdbx_description
1 polymer ?
#
loop_
_entity_poly.entity_id
_entity_poly.type
_entity_poly.pdbx_seq_one_letter_code
_entity_poly.pdbx_strand_id
1 'polypeptide(L)'
;MKIGRLSFSLLLFSLILPIQTQAVERKYMGVRECDGCHGGGAVQYPNLVNSWQIWAQDDKHSRAYSDLVEKPLSKHIAGWMGLPLDQPASWSKCTVCHMVDVPKDLWGEKFDPTTEGVGCEACHGPAEDYLIPHKSQTYAQNLQVGLYDLKDIRTRARLCLECHAGLDHEIVAAGHPDLNFELFHFSFWQPPHWNYAEASPFNFWAIGQAAALEKTVHDLVRDSNLYQPNPVFQDKSCYNCHHKLDQDRWRQVEAHQTVVRPL
;
A
#
# COMPACT_ATOMS: atom_id res chain seq x y z
N MET A 1 -7.53 14.61 -77.62
CA MET A 1 -7.96 14.70 -76.21
C MET A 1 -8.05 13.28 -75.64
N LYS A 2 -7.07 12.83 -74.87
CA LYS A 2 -7.12 11.56 -74.13
C LYS A 2 -7.21 11.91 -72.64
N ILE A 3 -8.29 11.52 -72.00
CA ILE A 3 -8.57 11.75 -70.57
C ILE A 3 -7.88 10.60 -69.81
N GLY A 4 -6.88 10.94 -69.01
CA GLY A 4 -6.17 10.00 -68.13
C GLY A 4 -7.02 9.65 -66.91
N ARG A 5 -7.18 8.36 -66.63
CA ARG A 5 -7.80 7.85 -65.40
C ARG A 5 -6.81 8.00 -64.24
N LEU A 6 -7.13 8.81 -63.24
CA LEU A 6 -6.43 8.77 -61.95
C LEU A 6 -6.91 7.55 -61.16
N SER A 7 -6.00 6.64 -60.85
CA SER A 7 -6.22 5.55 -59.90
C SER A 7 -6.21 6.11 -58.48
N PHE A 8 -7.33 5.96 -57.77
CA PHE A 8 -7.46 6.26 -56.34
C PHE A 8 -6.76 5.15 -55.55
N SER A 9 -5.61 5.45 -54.94
CA SER A 9 -4.91 4.52 -54.07
C SER A 9 -5.62 4.51 -52.71
N LEU A 10 -6.31 3.42 -52.37
CA LEU A 10 -6.86 3.21 -51.03
C LEU A 10 -5.69 3.08 -50.04
N LEU A 11 -5.53 4.08 -49.17
CA LEU A 11 -4.69 3.98 -47.97
C LEU A 11 -5.38 3.02 -46.99
N LEU A 12 -4.80 1.82 -46.83
CA LEU A 12 -5.15 0.88 -45.78
C LEU A 12 -4.77 1.50 -44.42
N PHE A 13 -5.78 1.96 -43.69
CA PHE A 13 -5.64 2.37 -42.30
C PHE A 13 -5.39 1.11 -41.46
N SER A 14 -4.12 0.83 -41.13
CA SER A 14 -3.77 -0.24 -40.20
C SER A 14 -4.42 0.03 -38.85
N LEU A 15 -5.44 -0.75 -38.49
CA LEU A 15 -5.97 -0.80 -37.13
C LEU A 15 -4.84 -1.25 -36.19
N ILE A 16 -4.31 -0.33 -35.40
CA ILE A 16 -3.52 -0.65 -34.22
C ILE A 16 -4.52 -1.17 -33.18
N LEU A 17 -4.67 -2.48 -33.09
CA LEU A 17 -5.39 -3.12 -31.99
C LEU A 17 -4.59 -2.89 -30.70
N PRO A 18 -5.21 -2.41 -29.61
CA PRO A 18 -4.53 -2.32 -28.33
C PRO A 18 -4.15 -3.74 -27.88
N ILE A 19 -2.87 -3.94 -27.57
CA ILE A 19 -2.40 -5.15 -26.89
C ILE A 19 -3.05 -5.14 -25.51
N GLN A 20 -4.11 -5.92 -25.32
CA GLN A 20 -4.61 -6.26 -24.00
C GLN A 20 -3.59 -7.19 -23.36
N THR A 21 -2.65 -6.62 -22.60
CA THR A 21 -1.93 -7.39 -21.59
C THR A 21 -2.95 -7.81 -20.54
N GLN A 22 -3.48 -9.03 -20.64
CA GLN A 22 -4.18 -9.64 -19.52
C GLN A 22 -3.18 -9.70 -18.38
N ALA A 23 -3.39 -8.90 -17.33
CA ALA A 23 -2.74 -9.13 -16.06
C ALA A 23 -3.15 -10.54 -15.64
N VAL A 24 -2.19 -11.46 -15.55
CA VAL A 24 -2.46 -12.79 -15.00
C VAL A 24 -2.72 -12.57 -13.52
N GLU A 25 -4.00 -12.61 -13.16
CA GLU A 25 -4.45 -12.59 -11.78
C GLU A 25 -3.92 -13.84 -11.07
N ARG A 26 -3.14 -13.60 -10.02
CA ARG A 26 -2.48 -14.63 -9.22
C ARG A 26 -3.01 -14.63 -7.81
N LYS A 27 -3.04 -15.80 -7.21
CA LYS A 27 -3.51 -15.97 -5.85
C LYS A 27 -2.46 -15.59 -4.82
N TYR A 28 -2.96 -15.06 -3.72
CA TYR A 28 -2.22 -14.86 -2.47
C TYR A 28 -2.31 -16.15 -1.67
N MET A 29 -1.18 -16.66 -1.21
CA MET A 29 -1.07 -18.00 -0.62
C MET A 29 -1.09 -17.97 0.91
N GLY A 30 -0.83 -16.82 1.52
CA GLY A 30 -0.84 -16.61 2.97
C GLY A 30 0.54 -16.79 3.62
N VAL A 31 0.81 -15.98 4.64
CA VAL A 31 2.10 -15.94 5.36
C VAL A 31 2.52 -17.27 5.96
N ARG A 32 1.56 -18.17 6.27
CA ARG A 32 1.85 -19.49 6.84
C ARG A 32 2.62 -20.38 5.86
N GLU A 33 2.46 -20.16 4.56
CA GLU A 33 3.25 -20.87 3.56
C GLU A 33 4.72 -20.45 3.57
N CYS A 34 5.02 -19.25 4.07
CA CYS A 34 6.38 -18.74 4.20
C CYS A 34 7.08 -19.32 5.44
N ASP A 35 6.37 -19.55 6.55
CA ASP A 35 6.91 -19.98 7.85
C ASP A 35 7.78 -21.25 7.76
N GLY A 36 7.34 -22.26 6.99
CA GLY A 36 8.07 -23.53 6.90
C GLY A 36 9.51 -23.41 6.38
N CYS A 37 9.82 -22.36 5.60
CA CYS A 37 11.17 -22.09 5.07
C CYS A 37 11.82 -20.81 5.63
N HIS A 38 11.01 -19.83 6.00
CA HIS A 38 11.42 -18.51 6.46
C HIS A 38 11.17 -18.27 7.96
N GLY A 39 10.75 -19.29 8.70
CA GLY A 39 10.53 -19.26 10.15
C GLY A 39 11.59 -20.02 10.96
N GLY A 40 12.77 -20.30 10.39
CA GLY A 40 13.72 -21.27 10.95
C GLY A 40 14.79 -20.71 11.89
N GLY A 41 14.73 -21.11 13.17
CA GLY A 41 15.86 -21.17 14.12
C GLY A 41 16.27 -19.85 14.80
N ALA A 42 16.95 -19.96 15.95
CA ALA A 42 17.32 -18.83 16.82
C ALA A 42 17.82 -17.62 16.01
N VAL A 43 17.23 -16.45 16.31
CA VAL A 43 17.46 -15.18 15.63
C VAL A 43 18.95 -14.92 15.40
N GLN A 44 19.42 -15.11 14.16
CA GLN A 44 20.76 -14.71 13.72
C GLN A 44 20.61 -13.66 12.64
N TYR A 45 20.85 -12.40 13.01
CA TYR A 45 20.90 -11.28 12.08
C TYR A 45 22.16 -11.35 11.20
N PRO A 46 22.09 -11.08 9.88
CA PRO A 46 20.93 -10.96 9.01
C PRO A 46 20.80 -12.22 8.12
N ASN A 47 19.75 -13.03 8.32
CA ASN A 47 19.49 -14.19 7.46
C ASN A 47 18.01 -14.26 7.09
N LEU A 48 17.70 -14.29 5.80
CA LEU A 48 16.35 -14.48 5.22
C LEU A 48 15.56 -15.67 5.81
N VAL A 49 16.25 -16.58 6.52
CA VAL A 49 15.76 -17.83 7.08
C VAL A 49 14.80 -17.63 8.27
N ASN A 50 14.87 -16.51 8.98
CA ASN A 50 13.95 -16.20 10.09
C ASN A 50 13.07 -14.96 9.83
N SER A 51 12.96 -14.54 8.57
CA SER A 51 12.18 -13.36 8.18
C SER A 51 10.72 -13.42 8.61
N TRP A 52 10.11 -14.61 8.58
CA TRP A 52 8.75 -14.81 9.07
C TRP A 52 8.64 -14.54 10.58
N GLN A 53 9.60 -15.03 11.38
CA GLN A 53 9.59 -14.81 12.83
C GLN A 53 9.77 -13.34 13.20
N ILE A 54 10.68 -12.64 12.51
CA ILE A 54 10.90 -11.20 12.71
C ILE A 54 9.61 -10.43 12.37
N TRP A 55 8.97 -10.75 11.25
CA TRP A 55 7.69 -10.14 10.88
C TRP A 55 6.59 -10.43 11.91
N ALA A 56 6.45 -11.68 12.34
CA ALA A 56 5.40 -12.09 13.26
C ALA A 56 5.57 -11.49 14.67
N GLN A 57 6.80 -11.29 15.14
CA GLN A 57 7.09 -10.87 16.52
C GLN A 57 7.38 -9.38 16.65
N ASP A 58 8.20 -8.83 15.75
CA ASP A 58 8.79 -7.50 15.93
C ASP A 58 8.18 -6.46 14.98
N ASP A 59 7.72 -6.87 13.80
CA ASP A 59 7.15 -5.95 12.82
C ASP A 59 5.75 -5.47 13.25
N LYS A 60 5.45 -4.20 12.97
CA LYS A 60 4.12 -3.61 13.22
C LYS A 60 3.12 -4.02 12.13
N HIS A 61 3.59 -4.35 10.94
CA HIS A 61 2.77 -4.79 9.81
C HIS A 61 1.90 -6.01 10.14
N SER A 62 2.44 -6.97 10.91
CA SER A 62 1.72 -8.17 11.37
C SER A 62 0.54 -7.87 12.30
N ARG A 63 0.51 -6.69 12.94
CA ARG A 63 -0.56 -6.23 13.84
C ARG A 63 -1.50 -5.21 13.20
N ALA A 64 -1.30 -4.88 11.92
CA ALA A 64 -2.05 -3.81 11.29
C ALA A 64 -3.56 -4.09 11.28
N TYR A 65 -4.00 -5.32 10.98
CA TYR A 65 -5.42 -5.66 11.02
C TYR A 65 -5.98 -5.66 12.46
N SER A 66 -5.24 -6.21 13.43
CA SER A 66 -5.68 -6.22 14.83
C SER A 66 -5.88 -4.80 15.37
N ASP A 67 -5.07 -3.84 14.93
CA ASP A 67 -5.26 -2.42 15.26
C ASP A 67 -6.63 -1.89 14.82
N LEU A 68 -7.20 -2.36 13.70
CA LEU A 68 -8.55 -1.97 13.28
C LEU A 68 -9.64 -2.56 14.18
N VAL A 69 -9.42 -3.76 14.69
CA VAL A 69 -10.43 -4.51 15.47
C VAL A 69 -10.38 -4.13 16.95
N GLU A 70 -9.18 -3.99 17.50
CA GLU A 70 -8.95 -3.93 18.95
C GLU A 70 -8.85 -2.51 19.49
N LYS A 71 -8.29 -1.56 18.72
CA LYS A 71 -8.01 -0.22 19.25
C LYS A 71 -9.27 0.63 19.32
N PRO A 72 -9.55 1.32 20.45
CA PRO A 72 -10.63 2.29 20.52
C PRO A 72 -10.54 3.41 19.47
N LEU A 73 -9.31 3.75 19.07
CA LEU A 73 -9.04 4.77 18.04
C LEU A 73 -9.66 4.41 16.68
N SER A 74 -9.66 3.14 16.27
CA SER A 74 -10.24 2.76 14.98
C SER A 74 -11.75 3.01 14.94
N LYS A 75 -12.44 2.69 16.04
CA LYS A 75 -13.88 2.98 16.23
C LYS A 75 -14.15 4.47 16.25
N HIS A 76 -13.28 5.24 16.90
CA HIS A 76 -13.39 6.70 16.93
C HIS A 76 -13.31 7.30 15.52
N ILE A 77 -12.28 6.91 14.75
CA ILE A 77 -12.09 7.34 13.35
C ILE A 77 -13.31 6.95 12.52
N ALA A 78 -13.77 5.70 12.60
CA ALA A 78 -14.98 5.23 11.91
C ALA A 78 -16.20 6.10 12.24
N GLY A 79 -16.40 6.43 13.52
CA GLY A 79 -17.50 7.28 13.97
C GLY A 79 -17.48 8.69 13.38
N TRP A 80 -16.31 9.32 13.35
CA TRP A 80 -16.13 10.64 12.74
C TRP A 80 -16.38 10.65 11.24
N MET A 81 -16.06 9.53 10.58
CA MET A 81 -16.34 9.33 9.16
C MET A 81 -17.81 8.95 8.90
N GLY A 82 -18.65 8.82 9.94
CA GLY A 82 -20.04 8.39 9.81
C GLY A 82 -20.21 6.90 9.46
N LEU A 83 -19.18 6.09 9.72
CA LEU A 83 -19.17 4.65 9.50
C LEU A 83 -19.66 3.91 10.77
N PRO A 84 -20.27 2.71 10.62
CA PRO A 84 -20.59 1.82 11.73
C PRO A 84 -19.38 1.54 12.61
N LEU A 85 -19.53 1.79 13.92
CA LEU A 85 -18.47 1.70 14.92
C LEU A 85 -18.04 0.27 15.27
N ASP A 86 -18.90 -0.71 14.97
CA ASP A 86 -18.70 -2.10 15.32
C ASP A 86 -17.80 -2.84 14.33
N GLN A 87 -17.56 -2.28 13.13
CA GLN A 87 -16.83 -2.96 12.07
C GLN A 87 -15.87 -2.05 11.26
N PRO A 88 -14.90 -1.33 11.86
CA PRO A 88 -13.89 -0.59 11.07
C PRO A 88 -13.16 -1.44 10.02
N ALA A 89 -12.96 -2.73 10.33
CA ALA A 89 -12.30 -3.71 9.48
C ALA A 89 -13.15 -4.23 8.30
N SER A 90 -14.42 -3.81 8.15
CA SER A 90 -15.24 -4.14 6.97
C SER A 90 -15.16 -3.08 5.87
N TRP A 91 -14.49 -1.96 6.13
CA TRP A 91 -14.39 -0.84 5.20
C TRP A 91 -13.08 -0.87 4.42
N SER A 92 -13.18 -0.92 3.09
CA SER A 92 -12.02 -0.87 2.19
C SER A 92 -11.12 0.33 2.47
N LYS A 93 -11.68 1.50 2.83
CA LYS A 93 -10.92 2.69 3.24
C LYS A 93 -9.90 2.42 4.37
N CYS A 94 -10.18 1.47 5.24
CA CYS A 94 -9.29 1.06 6.33
C CYS A 94 -8.39 -0.12 5.92
N THR A 95 -8.97 -1.13 5.27
CA THR A 95 -8.29 -2.40 5.00
C THR A 95 -7.24 -2.32 3.91
N VAL A 96 -7.35 -1.38 2.96
CA VAL A 96 -6.34 -1.18 1.90
C VAL A 96 -4.92 -0.92 2.42
N CYS A 97 -4.76 -0.44 3.67
CA CYS A 97 -3.46 -0.23 4.31
C CYS A 97 -3.19 -1.16 5.49
N HIS A 98 -4.23 -1.81 6.03
CA HIS A 98 -4.13 -2.61 7.25
C HIS A 98 -4.15 -4.13 7.00
N MET A 99 -4.42 -4.54 5.76
CA MET A 99 -4.28 -5.92 5.32
C MET A 99 -4.02 -6.00 3.81
N VAL A 100 -3.75 -7.20 3.30
CA VAL A 100 -3.81 -7.47 1.86
C VAL A 100 -5.28 -7.54 1.43
N ASP A 101 -5.84 -6.40 1.02
CA ASP A 101 -7.24 -6.25 0.66
C ASP A 101 -7.48 -6.56 -0.83
N VAL A 102 -7.65 -7.85 -1.13
CA VAL A 102 -7.85 -8.35 -2.50
C VAL A 102 -9.15 -9.15 -2.63
N PRO A 103 -9.77 -9.18 -3.82
CA PRO A 103 -10.94 -10.00 -4.09
C PRO A 103 -10.80 -11.46 -3.66
N LYS A 104 -11.89 -12.06 -3.15
CA LYS A 104 -11.90 -13.41 -2.58
C LYS A 104 -11.52 -14.52 -3.56
N ASP A 105 -11.71 -14.32 -4.85
CA ASP A 105 -11.30 -15.24 -5.92
C ASP A 105 -9.78 -15.30 -6.09
N LEU A 106 -9.04 -14.28 -5.60
CA LEU A 106 -7.58 -14.28 -5.52
C LEU A 106 -7.05 -14.92 -4.23
N TRP A 107 -7.90 -15.49 -3.38
CA TRP A 107 -7.46 -16.11 -2.14
C TRP A 107 -7.04 -17.57 -2.42
N GLY A 108 -5.80 -17.88 -2.09
CA GLY A 108 -5.31 -19.24 -1.95
C GLY A 108 -5.93 -19.91 -0.72
N GLU A 109 -5.83 -21.24 -0.64
CA GLU A 109 -6.50 -22.04 0.38
C GLU A 109 -6.14 -21.63 1.83
N LYS A 110 -4.90 -21.17 2.05
CA LYS A 110 -4.40 -20.79 3.39
C LYS A 110 -4.29 -19.29 3.61
N PHE A 111 -4.70 -18.46 2.65
CA PHE A 111 -4.69 -17.01 2.77
C PHE A 111 -5.90 -16.53 3.57
N ASP A 112 -5.64 -15.78 4.62
CA ASP A 112 -6.63 -15.15 5.48
C ASP A 112 -6.11 -13.78 5.96
N PRO A 113 -6.41 -12.68 5.23
CA PRO A 113 -5.88 -11.35 5.51
C PRO A 113 -6.24 -10.83 6.91
N THR A 114 -7.28 -11.40 7.55
CA THR A 114 -7.71 -11.02 8.91
C THR A 114 -6.80 -11.55 10.01
N THR A 115 -5.93 -12.53 9.70
CA THR A 115 -4.99 -13.12 10.67
C THR A 115 -3.55 -12.73 10.41
N GLU A 116 -3.28 -12.08 9.28
CA GLU A 116 -1.92 -11.71 8.84
C GLU A 116 -1.71 -10.19 8.79
N GLY A 117 -2.77 -9.36 8.74
CA GLY A 117 -2.57 -7.93 8.55
C GLY A 117 -1.80 -7.64 7.27
N VAL A 118 -0.77 -6.79 7.34
CA VAL A 118 0.13 -6.55 6.21
C VAL A 118 1.17 -7.68 6.17
N GLY A 119 0.80 -8.77 5.49
CA GLY A 119 1.60 -9.99 5.36
C GLY A 119 2.73 -9.91 4.33
N CYS A 120 3.47 -11.02 4.18
CA CYS A 120 4.64 -11.11 3.28
C CYS A 120 4.31 -10.69 1.83
N GLU A 121 3.16 -11.13 1.34
CA GLU A 121 2.71 -10.90 -0.05
C GLU A 121 2.24 -9.46 -0.31
N ALA A 122 2.04 -8.64 0.74
CA ALA A 122 1.83 -7.19 0.57
C ALA A 122 3.06 -6.50 -0.05
N CYS A 123 4.26 -6.97 0.30
CA CYS A 123 5.52 -6.45 -0.21
C CYS A 123 6.08 -7.32 -1.35
N HIS A 124 5.95 -8.64 -1.24
CA HIS A 124 6.54 -9.58 -2.19
C HIS A 124 5.65 -9.89 -3.41
N GLY A 125 4.36 -9.53 -3.37
CA GLY A 125 3.38 -9.88 -4.40
C GLY A 125 2.73 -11.26 -4.19
N PRO A 126 1.75 -11.62 -5.02
CA PRO A 126 1.02 -12.89 -4.92
C PRO A 126 1.94 -14.07 -5.27
N ALA A 127 2.04 -15.03 -4.35
CA ALA A 127 3.05 -16.08 -4.41
C ALA A 127 2.63 -17.32 -5.21
N GLU A 128 1.42 -17.41 -5.75
CA GLU A 128 0.90 -18.63 -6.43
C GLU A 128 1.92 -19.33 -7.34
N ASP A 129 2.58 -18.58 -8.22
CA ASP A 129 3.47 -19.16 -9.22
C ASP A 129 4.95 -19.26 -8.78
N TYR A 130 5.37 -18.56 -7.71
CA TYR A 130 6.76 -18.56 -7.24
C TYR A 130 6.97 -19.22 -5.88
N LEU A 131 5.93 -19.44 -5.07
CA LEU A 131 6.04 -19.96 -3.71
C LEU A 131 6.87 -21.24 -3.63
N ILE A 132 6.60 -22.21 -4.51
CA ILE A 132 7.37 -23.46 -4.56
C ILE A 132 8.67 -23.33 -5.36
N PRO A 133 8.69 -22.79 -6.59
CA PRO A 133 9.88 -22.83 -7.42
C PRO A 133 10.91 -21.73 -7.12
N HIS A 134 10.62 -20.73 -6.27
CA HIS A 134 11.50 -19.57 -6.11
C HIS A 134 12.93 -19.92 -5.67
N LYS A 135 13.11 -21.06 -4.99
CA LYS A 135 14.43 -21.56 -4.59
C LYS A 135 15.24 -22.16 -5.75
N SER A 136 14.58 -22.74 -6.75
CA SER A 136 15.22 -23.33 -7.93
C SER A 136 15.25 -22.38 -9.13
N GLN A 137 14.49 -21.30 -9.09
CA GLN A 137 14.47 -20.25 -10.09
C GLN A 137 15.40 -19.08 -9.73
N THR A 138 15.86 -18.37 -10.75
CA THR A 138 16.56 -17.10 -10.59
C THR A 138 15.60 -16.00 -10.14
N TYR A 139 16.14 -14.96 -9.51
CA TYR A 139 15.34 -13.78 -9.13
C TYR A 139 14.57 -13.20 -10.32
N ALA A 140 15.22 -13.05 -11.47
CA ALA A 140 14.60 -12.53 -12.69
C ALA A 140 13.44 -13.41 -13.19
N GLN A 141 13.52 -14.74 -13.03
CA GLN A 141 12.42 -15.65 -13.36
C GLN A 141 11.24 -15.46 -12.41
N ASN A 142 11.49 -15.34 -11.10
CA ASN A 142 10.44 -15.09 -10.11
C ASN A 142 9.69 -13.77 -10.37
N LEU A 143 10.40 -12.72 -10.84
CA LEU A 143 9.77 -11.44 -11.21
C LEU A 143 8.74 -11.60 -12.35
N GLN A 144 8.95 -12.55 -13.27
CA GLN A 144 8.01 -12.79 -14.37
C GLN A 144 6.73 -13.50 -13.92
N VAL A 145 6.73 -14.06 -12.72
CA VAL A 145 5.66 -14.90 -12.20
C VAL A 145 5.06 -14.36 -10.88
N GLY A 146 5.14 -13.05 -10.67
CA GLY A 146 4.38 -12.36 -9.61
C GLY A 146 5.22 -11.80 -8.46
N LEU A 147 6.51 -12.12 -8.36
CA LEU A 147 7.38 -11.53 -7.34
C LEU A 147 7.64 -10.05 -7.64
N TYR A 148 7.47 -9.17 -6.65
CA TYR A 148 7.82 -7.76 -6.77
C TYR A 148 9.33 -7.54 -6.64
N ASP A 149 9.88 -6.61 -7.43
CA ASP A 149 11.31 -6.29 -7.42
C ASP A 149 11.70 -5.40 -6.23
N LEU A 150 11.71 -5.97 -5.03
CA LEU A 150 12.13 -5.27 -3.81
C LEU A 150 13.65 -5.00 -3.74
N LYS A 151 14.45 -5.55 -4.67
CA LYS A 151 15.87 -5.19 -4.78
C LYS A 151 16.03 -3.83 -5.47
N ASP A 152 15.13 -3.48 -6.38
CA ASP A 152 15.03 -2.12 -6.90
C ASP A 152 14.42 -1.19 -5.84
N ILE A 153 15.24 -0.27 -5.33
CA ILE A 153 14.86 0.64 -4.25
C ILE A 153 13.69 1.54 -4.66
N ARG A 154 13.54 1.85 -5.96
CA ARG A 154 12.41 2.66 -6.45
C ARG A 154 11.10 1.88 -6.34
N THR A 155 11.06 0.63 -6.80
CA THR A 155 9.90 -0.26 -6.62
C THR A 155 9.52 -0.38 -5.15
N ARG A 156 10.49 -0.65 -4.28
CA ARG A 156 10.22 -0.72 -2.83
C ARG A 156 9.70 0.61 -2.27
N ALA A 157 10.30 1.74 -2.66
CA ALA A 157 9.84 3.07 -2.22
C ALA A 157 8.38 3.32 -2.57
N ARG A 158 7.99 2.99 -3.81
CA ARG A 158 6.61 3.13 -4.29
C ARG A 158 5.65 2.27 -3.49
N LEU A 159 5.98 1.00 -3.27
CA LEU A 159 5.16 0.07 -2.47
C LEU A 159 4.94 0.61 -1.04
N CYS A 160 5.99 1.10 -0.36
CA CYS A 160 5.81 1.68 0.97
C CYS A 160 4.86 2.89 0.94
N LEU A 161 4.99 3.75 -0.07
CA LEU A 161 4.21 4.98 -0.21
C LEU A 161 2.76 4.76 -0.67
N GLU A 162 2.37 3.55 -1.08
CA GLU A 162 0.97 3.22 -1.36
C GLU A 162 0.11 3.36 -0.09
N CYS A 163 0.67 3.00 1.07
CA CYS A 163 0.01 3.12 2.37
C CYS A 163 0.52 4.31 3.19
N HIS A 164 1.83 4.58 3.14
CA HIS A 164 2.46 5.59 3.99
C HIS A 164 2.42 7.03 3.45
N ALA A 165 1.75 7.28 2.32
CA ALA A 165 1.60 8.62 1.78
C ALA A 165 0.25 8.82 1.06
N GLY A 166 -0.24 10.06 1.08
CA GLY A 166 -1.45 10.43 0.35
C GLY A 166 -2.74 9.87 0.95
N LEU A 167 -2.83 9.80 2.28
CA LEU A 167 -4.07 9.44 2.97
C LEU A 167 -5.21 10.40 2.58
N ASP A 168 -6.43 9.86 2.54
CA ASP A 168 -7.66 10.64 2.39
C ASP A 168 -7.75 11.65 3.54
N HIS A 169 -8.04 12.91 3.20
CA HIS A 169 -8.16 13.97 4.19
C HIS A 169 -9.28 13.66 5.20
N GLU A 170 -10.34 12.95 4.82
CA GLU A 170 -11.40 12.52 5.74
C GLU A 170 -10.86 11.58 6.84
N ILE A 171 -9.95 10.66 6.46
CA ILE A 171 -9.32 9.72 7.40
C ILE A 171 -8.41 10.48 8.37
N VAL A 172 -7.62 11.42 7.86
CA VAL A 172 -6.74 12.27 8.69
C VAL A 172 -7.56 13.17 9.61
N ALA A 173 -8.61 13.83 9.09
CA ALA A 173 -9.49 14.70 9.85
C ALA A 173 -10.27 13.94 10.94
N ALA A 174 -10.57 12.66 10.72
CA ALA A 174 -11.15 11.75 11.70
C ALA A 174 -10.19 11.31 12.82
N GLY A 175 -8.93 11.76 12.78
CA GLY A 175 -7.93 11.52 13.82
C GLY A 175 -7.01 10.33 13.56
N HIS A 176 -6.90 9.87 12.30
CA HIS A 176 -5.91 8.87 11.96
C HIS A 176 -4.49 9.36 12.29
N PRO A 177 -3.63 8.52 12.91
CA PRO A 177 -2.25 8.88 13.16
C PRO A 177 -1.54 9.32 11.88
N ASP A 178 -0.73 10.36 11.99
CA ASP A 178 0.04 10.85 10.87
C ASP A 178 1.08 9.79 10.43
N LEU A 179 1.10 9.47 9.13
CA LEU A 179 2.02 8.52 8.54
C LEU A 179 3.25 9.25 8.00
N ASN A 180 3.92 10.04 8.85
CA ASN A 180 5.20 10.66 8.48
C ASN A 180 6.19 9.57 8.09
N PHE A 181 6.51 9.46 6.80
CA PHE A 181 7.36 8.41 6.27
C PHE A 181 8.55 8.99 5.53
N GLU A 182 9.73 8.48 5.86
CA GLU A 182 10.97 8.74 5.12
C GLU A 182 11.66 7.40 4.87
N LEU A 183 11.89 7.07 3.61
CA LEU A 183 12.29 5.74 3.19
C LEU A 183 13.55 5.25 3.90
N PHE A 184 14.59 6.08 4.01
CA PHE A 184 15.83 5.66 4.65
C PHE A 184 15.63 5.38 6.14
N HIS A 185 15.04 6.33 6.88
CA HIS A 185 14.79 6.23 8.30
C HIS A 185 13.93 5.01 8.62
N PHE A 186 12.80 4.86 7.94
CA PHE A 186 11.90 3.74 8.19
C PHE A 186 12.56 2.43 7.82
N SER A 187 13.27 2.34 6.68
CA SER A 187 14.01 1.13 6.28
C SER A 187 15.08 0.70 7.27
N PHE A 188 15.68 1.66 7.98
CA PHE A 188 16.71 1.41 8.98
C PHE A 188 16.13 0.96 10.33
N TRP A 189 14.98 1.51 10.73
CA TRP A 189 14.37 1.25 12.04
C TRP A 189 13.36 0.10 12.06
N GLN A 190 12.81 -0.29 10.91
CA GLN A 190 12.01 -1.51 10.83
C GLN A 190 12.88 -2.74 11.14
N PRO A 191 12.36 -3.75 11.85
CA PRO A 191 13.08 -4.99 12.11
C PRO A 191 13.55 -5.62 10.80
N PRO A 192 14.86 -5.71 10.53
CA PRO A 192 15.34 -6.13 9.22
C PRO A 192 15.10 -7.61 9.01
N HIS A 193 14.30 -7.92 7.99
CA HIS A 193 14.03 -9.27 7.52
C HIS A 193 14.37 -9.47 6.03
N TRP A 194 15.17 -8.54 5.48
CA TRP A 194 15.85 -8.63 4.18
C TRP A 194 17.37 -8.51 4.38
N ASN A 195 18.12 -8.85 3.33
CA ASN A 195 19.55 -8.56 3.30
C ASN A 195 19.75 -7.08 2.95
N TYR A 196 20.55 -6.37 3.74
CA TYR A 196 21.00 -5.03 3.39
C TYR A 196 21.90 -5.10 2.15
N ALA A 197 21.34 -4.79 0.98
CA ALA A 197 22.15 -4.50 -0.18
C ALA A 197 22.82 -3.11 -0.01
N GLU A 198 23.98 -2.93 -0.63
CA GLU A 198 24.89 -1.78 -0.54
C GLU A 198 24.34 -0.47 -1.16
N ALA A 199 23.08 -0.10 -0.89
CA ALA A 199 22.61 1.23 -1.29
C ALA A 199 23.01 2.25 -0.22
N SER A 200 23.75 3.28 -0.65
CA SER A 200 24.16 4.41 0.19
C SER A 200 22.95 5.03 0.91
N PRO A 201 23.06 5.43 2.19
CA PRO A 201 22.03 6.19 2.90
C PRO A 201 21.46 7.37 2.10
N PHE A 202 22.33 8.08 1.38
CA PHE A 202 21.92 9.18 0.52
C PHE A 202 21.05 8.73 -0.65
N ASN A 203 21.36 7.58 -1.26
CA ASN A 203 20.55 7.05 -2.37
C ASN A 203 19.17 6.63 -1.88
N PHE A 204 19.07 5.97 -0.72
CA PHE A 204 17.78 5.65 -0.11
C PHE A 204 16.95 6.89 0.13
N TRP A 205 17.54 7.90 0.78
CA TRP A 205 16.86 9.15 1.06
C TRP A 205 16.39 9.85 -0.23
N ALA A 206 17.29 10.03 -1.20
CA ALA A 206 16.98 10.72 -2.45
C ALA A 206 15.90 10.01 -3.27
N ILE A 207 15.95 8.66 -3.35
CA ILE A 207 14.91 7.87 -4.02
C ILE A 207 13.58 7.98 -3.27
N GLY A 208 13.60 7.96 -1.93
CA GLY A 208 12.42 8.17 -1.11
C GLY A 208 11.75 9.52 -1.37
N GLN A 209 12.52 10.62 -1.39
CA GLN A 209 12.00 11.95 -1.71
C GLN A 209 11.40 12.02 -3.12
N ALA A 210 12.09 11.46 -4.11
CA ALA A 210 11.60 11.43 -5.48
C ALA A 210 10.30 10.62 -5.62
N ALA A 211 10.21 9.46 -4.99
CA ALA A 211 9.00 8.63 -4.99
C ALA A 211 7.83 9.30 -4.25
N ALA A 212 8.09 9.99 -3.14
CA ALA A 212 7.06 10.75 -2.41
C ALA A 212 6.51 11.92 -3.24
N LEU A 213 7.38 12.61 -3.99
CA LEU A 213 6.96 13.63 -4.94
C LEU A 213 6.13 13.04 -6.09
N GLU A 214 6.58 11.93 -6.69
CA GLU A 214 5.87 11.21 -7.74
C GLU A 214 4.45 10.82 -7.28
N LYS A 215 4.34 10.22 -6.09
CA LYS A 215 3.05 9.85 -5.46
C LYS A 215 2.15 11.07 -5.25
N THR A 216 2.70 12.16 -4.72
CA THR A 216 1.95 13.40 -4.47
C THR A 216 1.38 13.99 -5.76
N VAL A 217 2.19 14.04 -6.82
CA VAL A 217 1.75 14.51 -8.14
C VAL A 217 0.68 13.58 -8.71
N HIS A 218 0.86 12.27 -8.60
CA HIS A 218 -0.12 11.29 -9.06
C HIS A 218 -1.47 11.45 -8.34
N ASP A 219 -1.46 11.58 -7.01
CA ASP A 219 -2.67 11.79 -6.21
C ASP A 219 -3.35 13.11 -6.58
N LEU A 220 -2.59 14.20 -6.76
CA LEU A 220 -3.13 15.49 -7.19
C LEU A 220 -3.83 15.39 -8.54
N VAL A 221 -3.21 14.72 -9.52
CA VAL A 221 -3.80 14.50 -10.84
C VAL A 221 -5.05 13.63 -10.74
N ARG A 222 -5.01 12.53 -9.98
CA ARG A 222 -6.16 11.65 -9.76
C ARG A 222 -7.34 12.43 -9.15
N ASP A 223 -7.08 13.20 -8.10
CA ASP A 223 -8.10 13.96 -7.39
C ASP A 223 -8.68 15.09 -8.28
N SER A 224 -7.85 15.70 -9.14
CA SER A 224 -8.31 16.67 -10.14
C SER A 224 -9.24 16.07 -11.20
N ASN A 225 -9.06 14.78 -11.53
CA ASN A 225 -9.87 14.06 -12.51
C ASN A 225 -11.17 13.49 -11.92
N LEU A 226 -11.27 13.33 -10.59
CA LEU A 226 -12.45 12.83 -9.87
C LEU A 226 -13.37 13.95 -9.35
N TYR A 227 -13.16 15.18 -9.81
CA TYR A 227 -13.71 16.38 -9.18
C TYR A 227 -15.25 16.45 -9.14
N GLN A 228 -15.79 16.33 -7.92
CA GLN A 228 -16.96 17.06 -7.44
C GLN A 228 -16.46 18.12 -6.44
N PRO A 229 -16.80 19.41 -6.57
CA PRO A 229 -16.23 20.47 -5.73
C PRO A 229 -16.70 20.33 -4.28
N ASN A 230 -15.81 19.88 -3.38
CA ASN A 230 -15.84 20.34 -1.99
C ASN A 230 -14.66 21.28 -1.76
N PRO A 231 -14.87 22.62 -1.76
CA PRO A 231 -13.82 23.62 -1.62
C PRO A 231 -13.00 23.52 -0.33
N VAL A 232 -13.51 22.83 0.70
CA VAL A 232 -12.91 22.78 2.04
C VAL A 232 -11.67 21.86 2.10
N PHE A 233 -11.47 20.97 1.13
CA PHE A 233 -10.41 19.94 1.18
C PHE A 233 -9.33 20.07 0.10
N GLN A 234 -9.30 21.19 -0.65
CA GLN A 234 -8.46 21.31 -1.85
C GLN A 234 -6.94 21.42 -1.57
N ASP A 235 -6.53 21.97 -0.43
CA ASP A 235 -5.12 22.19 -0.14
C ASP A 235 -4.47 21.08 0.70
N LYS A 236 -5.27 20.13 1.20
CA LYS A 236 -4.90 19.08 2.17
C LYS A 236 -4.03 19.58 3.35
N SER A 237 -3.98 20.89 3.58
CA SER A 237 -3.16 21.51 4.61
C SER A 237 -3.98 21.55 5.87
N CYS A 238 -3.67 20.65 6.79
CA CYS A 238 -4.34 20.61 8.08
C CYS A 238 -4.27 21.97 8.79
N TYR A 239 -3.19 22.76 8.60
CA TYR A 239 -3.01 24.07 9.22
C TYR A 239 -3.86 25.20 8.63
N ASN A 240 -4.31 25.07 7.38
CA ASN A 240 -5.13 26.09 6.75
C ASN A 240 -6.57 26.08 7.27
N CYS A 241 -7.02 24.93 7.78
CA CYS A 241 -8.36 24.75 8.35
C CYS A 241 -8.33 24.53 9.88
N HIS A 242 -7.31 23.88 10.43
CA HIS A 242 -7.16 23.60 11.87
C HIS A 242 -6.05 24.43 12.51
N HIS A 243 -6.45 25.53 13.15
CA HIS A 243 -5.52 26.51 13.74
C HIS A 243 -4.85 26.04 15.06
N LYS A 244 -5.13 24.81 15.53
CA LYS A 244 -4.63 24.24 16.80
C LYS A 244 -4.34 22.73 16.71
N LEU A 245 -3.36 22.35 15.91
CA LEU A 245 -2.93 20.95 15.76
C LEU A 245 -1.81 20.53 16.74
N ASP A 246 -1.20 21.49 17.44
CA ASP A 246 -0.05 21.28 18.32
C ASP A 246 -0.45 20.94 19.78
N GLN A 247 -1.71 21.17 20.18
CA GLN A 247 -2.18 20.97 21.55
C GLN A 247 -3.05 19.71 21.69
N ASP A 248 -2.46 18.67 22.29
CA ASP A 248 -3.06 17.45 22.84
C ASP A 248 -4.08 16.72 21.95
N ARG A 249 -3.57 15.93 21.00
CA ARG A 249 -4.31 15.14 20.00
C ARG A 249 -5.31 14.11 20.58
N TRP A 250 -5.29 13.85 21.89
CA TRP A 250 -6.22 12.93 22.56
C TRP A 250 -7.16 13.60 23.58
N ARG A 251 -6.88 14.85 24.02
CA ARG A 251 -7.75 15.57 25.00
C ARG A 251 -8.85 16.42 24.34
N GLN A 252 -8.76 16.68 23.04
CA GLN A 252 -9.83 17.39 22.32
C GLN A 252 -11.10 16.52 22.10
N VAL A 253 -11.04 15.23 22.45
CA VAL A 253 -12.17 14.28 22.37
C VAL A 253 -13.29 14.66 23.33
N GLU A 254 -12.98 15.26 24.50
CA GLU A 254 -14.02 15.69 25.45
C GLU A 254 -14.76 16.96 25.00
N ALA A 255 -14.11 17.84 24.25
CA ALA A 255 -14.71 19.10 23.84
C ALA A 255 -15.72 18.94 22.68
N HIS A 256 -15.52 17.98 21.78
CA HIS A 256 -16.41 17.79 20.63
C HIS A 256 -17.66 16.94 20.93
N GLN A 257 -17.72 16.25 22.07
CA GLN A 257 -18.93 15.53 22.50
C GLN A 257 -20.09 16.44 22.90
N THR A 258 -19.88 17.76 22.98
CA THR A 258 -20.90 18.73 23.39
C THR A 258 -21.54 19.51 22.23
N VAL A 259 -21.09 19.34 20.99
CA VAL A 259 -21.77 19.94 19.83
C VAL A 259 -22.84 18.97 19.33
N VAL A 260 -23.96 18.94 20.04
CA VAL A 260 -25.23 18.44 19.50
C VAL A 260 -25.53 19.30 18.26
N ARG A 261 -25.46 18.72 17.06
CA ARG A 261 -25.95 19.37 15.85
C ARG A 261 -27.44 19.69 16.05
N PRO A 262 -27.88 20.96 15.97
CA PRO A 262 -29.30 21.22 15.79
C PRO A 262 -29.74 20.65 14.43
N LEU A 263 -30.93 20.07 14.41
CA LEU A 263 -31.65 19.69 13.18
C LEU A 263 -31.83 20.89 12.25
#